data_AF-A0A9E3ANM2-F1
#
_entry.id   AF-A0A9E3ANM2-F1
#
_cell.length_a   1.000
_cell.length_b   1.000
_cell.length_c   1.000
_cell.angle_alpha   90.00
_cell.angle_beta   90.00
_cell.angle_gamma   90.00
#
_symmetry.space_group_name_H-M   'P 1'
#
loop_
_entity.id
_entity.type
_entity.pdbx_description
1 polymer ?
#
loop_
_entity_poly.entity_id
_entity_poly.type
_entity_poly.pdbx_seq_one_letter_code
_entity_poly.pdbx_strand_id
1 'polypeptide(L)' 'MSRRCELTGVGPMVGHNVSHSNVKTKRRFLPALKAVRLQS' A
#
# COMPACT_ATOMS: atom_id res chain seq x y z
N MET A 1 14.32 -1.27 -1.80
CA MET A 1 13.20 -2.24 -1.85
C MET A 1 11.88 -1.50 -1.98
N SER A 2 11.27 -1.48 -3.17
CA SER A 2 9.89 -1.00 -3.31
C SER A 2 8.95 -1.96 -2.57
N ARG A 3 8.05 -1.48 -1.69
CA ARG A 3 7.03 -2.32 -1.02
C ARG A 3 6.02 -2.87 -2.06
N ARG A 4 6.43 -3.90 -2.80
CA ARG A 4 5.60 -4.68 -3.73
C ARG A 4 5.56 -6.13 -3.28
N CYS A 5 4.43 -6.79 -3.48
CA CYS A 5 4.34 -8.24 -3.27
C CYS A 5 5.06 -8.97 -4.42
N GLU A 6 5.92 -9.94 -4.09
CA GLU A 6 6.66 -10.75 -5.07
C GLU A 6 5.76 -11.72 -5.85
N LEU A 7 4.66 -12.18 -5.22
CA LEU A 7 3.71 -13.12 -5.84
C LEU A 7 2.65 -12.42 -6.68
N THR A 8 2.02 -11.37 -6.13
CA THR A 8 0.87 -10.71 -6.75
C THR A 8 1.22 -9.39 -7.44
N GLY A 9 2.45 -8.89 -7.28
CA GLY A 9 2.88 -7.60 -7.86
C GLY A 9 2.22 -6.38 -7.23
N VAL A 10 1.32 -6.54 -6.24
CA VAL A 10 0.57 -5.45 -5.63
C VAL A 10 1.52 -4.44 -4.99
N GLY A 11 1.40 -3.18 -5.42
CA GLY A 11 2.25 -2.08 -4.97
C GLY A 11 1.50 -1.00 -4.20
N PRO A 12 2.22 0.05 -3.78
CA PRO A 12 1.63 1.18 -3.09
C PRO A 12 0.76 2.00 -4.06
N MET A 13 -0.44 2.36 -3.61
CA MET A 13 -1.37 3.21 -4.36
C MET A 13 -1.37 4.64 -3.79
N VAL A 14 -1.50 5.64 -4.65
CA VAL A 14 -1.61 7.05 -4.24
C VAL A 14 -3.08 7.44 -4.14
N GLY A 15 -3.47 8.16 -3.09
CA GLY A 15 -4.79 8.77 -3.01
C GLY A 15 -4.86 9.89 -1.98
N HIS A 16 -6.05 10.14 -1.44
CA HIS A 16 -6.30 11.24 -0.51
C HIS A 16 -6.97 10.74 0.77
N ASN A 17 -6.68 11.39 1.90
CA ASN A 17 -7.57 11.41 3.06
C ASN A 17 -8.54 12.58 2.87
N VAL A 18 -9.83 12.31 3.07
CA VAL A 18 -10.89 13.32 2.98
C VAL A 18 -11.38 13.57 4.40
N SER A 19 -11.29 14.82 4.88
CA SER A 19 -11.83 15.19 6.18
C SER A 19 -13.36 15.37 6.14
N HIS A 20 -13.99 15.56 7.30
CA HIS A 20 -15.40 15.90 7.38
C HIS A 20 -15.76 17.15 6.55
N SER A 21 -14.87 18.15 6.53
CA SER A 21 -14.99 19.37 5.72
C SER A 21 -14.54 19.19 4.27
N ASN A 22 -14.39 17.95 3.78
CA ASN A 22 -13.93 17.61 2.43
C ASN A 22 -12.52 18.11 2.05
N VAL A 23 -11.66 18.39 3.04
CA VAL A 23 -10.26 18.73 2.79
C VAL A 23 -9.51 17.47 2.35
N LYS A 24 -8.86 17.53 1.18
CA LYS A 24 -8.15 16.40 0.56
C LYS A 24 -6.65 16.50 0.80
N THR A 25 -6.09 15.65 1.66
CA THR A 25 -4.63 15.58 1.88
C THR A 25 -4.05 14.33 1.22
N LYS A 26 -2.91 14.43 0.54
CA LYS A 26 -2.26 13.28 -0.14
C LYS A 26 -1.88 12.20 0.88
N ARG A 27 -2.14 10.92 0.55
CA ARG A 27 -1.61 9.76 1.28
C ARG A 27 -1.16 8.65 0.34
N ARG A 28 -0.39 7.71 0.87
CA ARG A 28 -0.05 6.44 0.23
C ARG A 28 -0.75 5.29 0.94
N PHE A 29 -1.43 4.44 0.17
CA PHE A 29 -1.95 3.15 0.62
C PHE A 29 -0.86 2.10 0.44
N LEU A 30 -0.41 1.50 1.53
CA LEU A 30 0.65 0.50 1.50
C LEU A 30 0.04 -0.89 1.52
N PRO A 31 0.53 -1.83 0.70
CA PRO A 31 0.09 -3.22 0.78
C PRO A 31 0.48 -3.83 2.13
N ALA A 32 -0.39 -4.69 2.66
CA ALA A 32 -0.15 -5.44 3.90
C ALA A 32 0.81 -6.62 3.66
N LEU A 33 2.08 -6.31 3.39
CA LEU A 33 3.12 -7.33 3.15
C LEU A 33 3.57 -7.96 4.47
N LYS A 34 3.63 -9.30 4.50
CA LYS A 34 4.22 -10.08 5.60
C LYS A 34 5.48 -10.77 5.11
N ALA A 35 6.52 -10.80 5.95
CA ALA A 35 7.75 -11.55 5.66
C ALA A 35 7.49 -13.04 5.92
N VAL A 36 7.34 -13.81 4.84
CA VAL A 36 7.11 -15.25 4.89
C VAL A 36 8.16 -15.92 4.02
N ARG A 37 8.70 -17.05 4.48
CA ARG A 37 9.56 -17.91 3.65
C ARG A 37 8.67 -18.88 2.89
N LEU A 38 8.79 -18.89 1.57
CA LEU A 38 8.20 -19.96 0.76
C LEU A 38 9.07 -21.19 0.97
N GLN A 39 8.50 -22.27 1.51
CA GLN A 39 9.12 -23.59 1.47
C GLN A 39 8.60 -24.30 0.21
N SER A 40 9.53 -24.86 -0.55
CA SER A 40 9.31 -25.56 -1.83
C SER A 40 8.74 -26.95 -1.61
#